data_AF-A0A7C4A8B5-F1
#
_entry.id   AF-A0A7C4A8B5-F1
#
_cell.length_a   1.000
_cell.length_b   1.000
_cell.length_c   1.000
_cell.angle_alpha   90.00
_cell.angle_beta   90.00
_cell.angle_gamma   90.00
#
_symmetry.space_group_name_H-M   'P 1'
#
loop_
_entity.id
_entity.type
_entity.pdbx_description
1 polymer ?
#
loop_
_entity_poly.entity_id
_entity_poly.type
_entity_poly.pdbx_seq_one_letter_code
_entity_poly.pdbx_strand_id
1 'polypeptide(L)'
;MHAIKSLCVLICLAALCVPAHARAQRVGGPCAYKDHPGTATFVSVAPLPPSHGSARRGYRVLFTFATDVNVASPLYRVGQVREFTLVGGVAPGQRYVEKYGIRQGRTVRGVMRVITAGTCTPVLFKLEGIDEADLFELKTP
;
A
#
# COMPACT_ATOMS: atom_id res chain seq x y z
N MET A 1 -6.19 -76.25 28.93
CA MET A 1 -4.87 -75.96 28.30
C MET A 1 -4.94 -76.43 26.85
N HIS A 2 -4.80 -75.53 25.88
CA HIS A 2 -4.40 -75.70 24.46
C HIS A 2 -4.60 -74.29 23.84
N ALA A 3 -3.57 -73.42 23.84
CA ALA A 3 -2.60 -73.22 22.76
C ALA A 3 -3.28 -72.75 21.44
N ILE A 4 -3.24 -71.46 21.06
CA ILE A 4 -2.13 -70.68 20.45
C ILE A 4 -2.42 -70.41 18.96
N LYS A 5 -1.99 -69.21 18.50
CA LYS A 5 -1.69 -68.77 17.12
C LYS A 5 -2.83 -68.25 16.24
N SER A 6 -3.04 -66.93 16.36
CA SER A 6 -2.78 -65.94 15.29
C SER A 6 -2.58 -66.51 13.88
N LEU A 7 -3.45 -66.13 12.94
CA LEU A 7 -3.15 -66.17 11.51
C LEU A 7 -3.45 -64.81 10.86
N CYS A 8 -2.36 -64.29 10.29
CA CYS A 8 -2.16 -63.13 9.43
C CYS A 8 -3.31 -62.83 8.45
N VAL A 9 -3.75 -61.57 8.40
CA VAL A 9 -3.37 -60.56 7.37
C VAL A 9 -3.63 -61.05 5.94
N LEU A 10 -4.63 -60.44 5.28
CA LEU A 10 -4.59 -60.01 3.87
C LEU A 10 -5.98 -59.47 3.45
N ILE A 11 -6.23 -58.18 3.69
CA ILE A 11 -7.19 -57.42 2.86
C ILE A 11 -6.39 -56.26 2.27
N CYS A 12 -5.92 -56.52 1.05
CA CYS A 12 -5.17 -55.59 0.21
C CYS A 12 -6.01 -54.38 -0.18
N LEU A 13 -5.44 -53.20 0.07
CA LEU A 13 -5.34 -52.08 -0.87
C LEU A 13 -6.49 -51.92 -1.87
N ALA A 14 -7.56 -51.27 -1.46
CA ALA A 14 -8.39 -50.51 -2.37
C ALA A 14 -8.87 -49.23 -1.67
N ALA A 15 -8.76 -48.10 -2.36
CA ALA A 15 -9.41 -46.82 -2.05
C ALA A 15 -8.67 -45.77 -1.21
N LEU A 16 -7.40 -45.47 -1.51
CA LEU A 16 -6.85 -44.13 -1.19
C LEU A 16 -6.05 -43.53 -2.37
N CYS A 17 -6.63 -43.52 -3.57
CA CYS A 17 -6.29 -42.51 -4.56
C CYS A 17 -7.22 -41.31 -4.36
N VAL A 18 -6.99 -40.52 -3.32
CA VAL A 18 -7.56 -39.17 -3.26
C VAL A 18 -6.65 -38.32 -4.13
N PRO A 19 -7.09 -37.83 -5.31
CA PRO A 19 -6.30 -36.86 -6.03
C PRO A 19 -6.17 -35.65 -5.11
N ALA A 20 -4.94 -35.32 -4.73
CA ALA A 20 -4.62 -34.06 -4.08
C ALA A 20 -5.10 -32.96 -5.03
N HIS A 21 -6.30 -32.44 -4.78
CA HIS A 21 -6.79 -31.26 -5.44
C HIS A 21 -5.83 -30.16 -5.05
N ALA A 22 -4.86 -29.89 -5.93
CA ALA A 22 -4.09 -28.67 -5.89
C ALA A 22 -5.12 -27.54 -5.92
N ARG A 23 -5.43 -27.01 -4.73
CA ARG A 23 -6.35 -25.89 -4.59
C ARG A 23 -5.67 -24.77 -5.36
N ALA A 24 -6.18 -24.47 -6.55
CA ALA A 24 -5.67 -23.38 -7.37
C ALA A 24 -5.55 -22.16 -6.44
N GLN A 25 -4.31 -21.72 -6.22
CA GLN A 25 -4.04 -20.58 -5.37
C GLN A 25 -4.74 -19.41 -6.05
N ARG A 26 -5.83 -18.92 -5.46
CA ARG A 26 -6.55 -17.77 -6.00
C ARG A 26 -5.58 -16.59 -6.01
N VAL A 27 -5.08 -16.25 -7.19
CA VAL A 27 -4.35 -15.01 -7.43
C VAL A 27 -5.42 -13.96 -7.70
N GLY A 28 -5.67 -13.12 -6.70
CA GLY A 28 -6.69 -12.07 -6.77
C GLY A 28 -7.77 -12.20 -5.68
N GLY A 29 -8.04 -11.07 -5.03
CA GLY A 29 -9.00 -10.87 -3.94
C GLY A 29 -8.96 -9.40 -3.51
N PRO A 30 -9.95 -8.89 -2.76
CA PRO A 30 -9.93 -7.51 -2.28
C PRO A 30 -8.68 -7.28 -1.41
N CYS A 31 -8.04 -6.13 -1.58
CA CYS A 31 -6.87 -5.78 -0.81
C CYS A 31 -7.27 -5.36 0.61
N ALA A 32 -6.56 -5.92 1.60
CA ALA A 32 -6.73 -5.57 3.00
C ALA A 32 -5.52 -4.78 3.48
N TYR A 33 -5.76 -3.84 4.39
CA TYR A 33 -4.75 -2.95 4.92
C TYR A 33 -4.85 -2.86 6.44
N LYS A 34 -3.69 -2.67 7.09
CA LYS A 34 -3.58 -2.24 8.48
C LYS A 34 -3.28 -0.75 8.53
N ASP A 35 -4.08 -0.02 9.29
CA ASP A 35 -3.97 1.42 9.43
C ASP A 35 -3.10 1.79 10.64
N HIS A 36 -2.24 2.78 10.44
CA HIS A 36 -1.29 3.31 11.42
C HIS A 36 -1.44 4.84 11.47
N PRO A 37 -2.08 5.40 12.51
CA PRO A 37 -2.23 6.84 12.65
C PRO A 37 -0.87 7.50 12.88
N GLY A 38 -0.71 8.73 12.41
CA GLY A 38 0.55 9.44 12.54
C GLY A 38 0.52 10.84 11.96
N THR A 39 1.71 11.38 11.74
CA THR A 39 1.92 12.74 11.22
C THR A 39 2.82 12.70 10.01
N ALA A 40 2.38 13.34 8.92
CA ALA A 40 3.22 13.64 7.77
C ALA A 40 3.87 15.01 7.91
N THR A 41 5.15 15.12 7.58
CA THR A 41 5.89 16.39 7.52
C THR A 41 6.39 16.60 6.11
N PHE A 42 5.97 17.69 5.45
CA PHE A 42 6.50 18.04 4.13
C PHE A 42 7.93 18.55 4.28
N VAL A 43 8.90 17.79 3.79
CA VAL A 43 10.34 18.10 3.92
C VAL A 43 10.90 18.86 2.73
N SER A 44 10.23 18.84 1.57
CA SER A 44 10.59 19.65 0.40
C SER A 44 9.38 19.91 -0.47
N VAL A 45 9.29 21.12 -1.03
CA VAL A 45 8.31 21.52 -2.04
C VAL A 45 9.05 22.37 -3.06
N ALA A 46 9.28 21.84 -4.25
CA ALA A 46 10.08 22.51 -5.28
C ALA A 46 9.41 22.43 -6.65
N PRO A 47 9.51 23.46 -7.49
CA PRO A 47 9.00 23.38 -8.86
C PRO A 47 9.77 22.31 -9.64
N LEU A 48 9.03 21.51 -10.42
CA LEU A 48 9.64 20.62 -11.41
C LEU A 48 10.01 21.42 -12.66
N PRO A 49 11.07 21.02 -13.38
CA PRO A 49 11.34 21.58 -14.70
C PRO A 49 10.14 21.35 -15.62
N PRO A 50 9.93 22.23 -16.62
CA PRO A 50 8.90 22.02 -17.62
C PRO A 50 9.09 20.64 -18.27
N SER A 51 8.02 19.84 -18.31
CA SER A 51 8.04 18.61 -19.10
C SER A 51 7.81 18.96 -20.56
N HIS A 52 8.55 18.33 -21.47
CA HIS A 52 8.43 18.59 -22.91
C HIS A 52 6.98 18.40 -23.37
N GLY A 53 6.36 19.47 -23.87
CA GLY A 53 4.96 19.47 -24.34
C GLY A 53 3.89 19.81 -23.30
N SER A 54 4.25 20.02 -22.03
CA SER A 54 3.34 20.44 -20.97
C SER A 54 3.58 21.89 -20.56
N ALA A 55 2.61 22.77 -20.81
CA ALA A 55 2.61 24.13 -20.25
C ALA A 55 2.43 24.13 -18.71
N ARG A 56 1.94 23.02 -18.14
CA ARG A 56 1.72 22.88 -16.71
C ARG A 56 3.04 22.61 -15.99
N ARG A 57 3.37 23.49 -15.04
CA ARG A 57 4.48 23.29 -14.09
C ARG A 57 3.97 22.54 -12.87
N GLY A 58 4.48 21.32 -12.67
CA GLY A 58 4.25 20.54 -11.45
C GLY A 58 5.23 20.91 -10.33
N TYR A 59 4.97 20.42 -9.13
CA TYR A 59 5.84 20.52 -7.98
C TYR A 59 6.25 19.12 -7.51
N ARG A 60 7.54 18.96 -7.21
CA ARG A 60 8.04 17.83 -6.45
C ARG A 60 7.79 18.08 -4.98
N VAL A 61 6.93 17.27 -4.40
CA VAL A 61 6.56 17.36 -2.98
C VAL A 61 7.11 16.13 -2.28
N LEU A 62 8.01 16.33 -1.33
CA LEU A 62 8.58 15.27 -0.51
C LEU A 62 8.06 15.40 0.92
N PHE A 63 7.73 14.26 1.55
CA PHE A 63 7.31 14.21 2.95
C PHE A 63 7.90 13.00 3.68
N THR A 64 7.97 13.08 5.00
CA THR A 64 8.19 11.92 5.88
C THR A 64 6.92 11.62 6.66
N PHE A 65 6.75 10.38 7.11
CA PHE A 65 5.63 9.99 7.97
C PHE A 65 6.17 9.39 9.27
N ALA A 66 5.71 9.92 10.41
CA ALA A 66 6.02 9.45 11.74
C ALA A 66 4.76 8.83 12.39
N THR A 67 4.94 7.75 13.14
CA THR A 67 3.89 7.11 13.95
C THR A 67 4.53 6.57 15.22
N ASP A 68 3.81 6.65 16.34
CA ASP A 68 4.28 6.13 17.64
C ASP A 68 4.06 4.62 17.78
N VAL A 69 3.38 4.01 16.81
CA VAL A 69 3.13 2.56 16.78
C VAL A 69 4.30 1.87 16.08
N ASN A 70 4.80 0.79 16.66
CA ASN A 70 5.78 -0.07 15.99
C ASN A 70 5.14 -0.71 14.74
N VAL A 71 5.68 -0.40 13.57
CA VAL A 71 5.26 -0.94 12.28
C VAL A 71 6.16 -2.11 11.92
N ALA A 72 5.77 -3.31 12.33
CA ALA A 72 6.47 -4.55 11.98
C ALA A 72 6.16 -4.96 10.52
N SER A 73 6.72 -4.24 9.54
CA SER A 73 6.57 -4.55 8.11
C SER A 73 7.87 -4.30 7.34
N PRO A 74 8.30 -5.21 6.45
CA PRO A 74 9.44 -4.96 5.57
C PRO A 74 9.13 -3.94 4.46
N LEU A 75 7.85 -3.60 4.25
CA LEU A 75 7.39 -2.76 3.14
C LEU A 75 7.59 -1.25 3.39
N TYR A 76 7.81 -0.85 4.64
CA TYR A 76 8.02 0.54 5.01
C TYR A 76 8.93 0.68 6.22
N ARG A 77 9.73 1.75 6.22
CA ARG A 77 10.46 2.21 7.41
C ARG A 77 9.94 3.59 7.79
N VAL A 78 9.53 3.73 9.06
CA VAL A 78 9.07 5.01 9.62
C VAL A 78 10.12 6.10 9.40
N GLY A 79 9.68 7.30 9.03
CA GLY A 79 10.56 8.43 8.75
C GLY A 79 11.22 8.39 7.36
N GLN A 80 10.98 7.37 6.53
CA GLN A 80 11.46 7.36 5.15
C GLN A 80 10.83 8.51 4.35
N VAL A 81 11.67 9.24 3.60
CA VAL A 81 11.22 10.27 2.65
C VAL A 81 10.46 9.62 1.50
N ARG A 82 9.27 10.16 1.22
CA ARG A 82 8.36 9.74 0.15
C ARG A 82 8.01 10.93 -0.74
N GLU A 83 7.69 10.64 -1.99
CA GLU A 83 7.16 11.63 -2.91
C GLU A 83 5.62 11.60 -2.84
N PHE A 84 5.02 12.77 -2.67
CA PHE A 84 3.57 12.96 -2.72
C PHE A 84 3.15 13.17 -4.17
N THR A 85 2.13 12.43 -4.60
CA THR A 85 1.54 12.52 -5.93
C THR A 85 0.03 12.53 -5.80
N LEU A 86 -0.64 13.11 -6.79
CA LEU A 86 -2.09 12.96 -6.95
C LEU A 86 -2.42 11.53 -7.38
N VAL A 87 -3.70 11.17 -7.31
CA VAL A 87 -4.20 9.92 -7.89
C VAL A 87 -3.71 9.78 -9.33
N GLY A 88 -3.15 8.62 -9.67
CA GLY A 88 -2.54 8.35 -10.97
C GLY A 88 -1.05 8.70 -11.08
N GLY A 89 -0.39 9.09 -9.98
CA GLY A 89 1.05 9.34 -9.96
C GLY A 89 1.46 10.69 -10.55
N VAL A 90 0.51 11.63 -10.64
CA VAL A 90 0.73 12.94 -11.26
C VAL A 90 1.26 13.93 -10.21
N ALA A 91 2.28 14.70 -10.56
CA ALA A 91 2.76 15.77 -9.69
C ALA A 91 1.66 16.84 -9.48
N PRO A 92 1.45 17.30 -8.23
CA PRO A 92 0.54 18.41 -7.97
C PRO A 92 1.06 19.69 -8.64
N GLY A 93 0.19 20.55 -9.15
CA GLY A 93 0.59 21.87 -9.63
C GLY A 93 0.43 22.93 -8.56
N GLN A 94 0.70 24.17 -8.97
CA GLN A 94 0.83 25.31 -8.05
C GLN A 94 -0.45 25.60 -7.26
N ARG A 95 -1.60 25.69 -7.92
CA ARG A 95 -2.88 26.02 -7.26
C ARG A 95 -3.31 24.90 -6.33
N TYR A 96 -2.96 23.64 -6.61
CA TYR A 96 -3.20 22.52 -5.70
C TYR A 96 -2.37 22.68 -4.43
N VAL A 97 -1.06 22.90 -4.59
CA VAL A 97 -0.14 23.11 -3.45
C VAL A 97 -0.60 24.29 -2.60
N GLU A 98 -1.02 25.39 -3.21
CA GLU A 98 -1.56 26.57 -2.53
C GLU A 98 -2.91 26.30 -1.84
N LYS A 99 -3.89 25.72 -2.55
CA LYS A 99 -5.23 25.39 -2.02
C LYS A 99 -5.14 24.54 -0.77
N TYR A 100 -4.29 23.53 -0.81
CA TYR A 100 -4.13 22.62 0.32
C TYR A 100 -3.15 23.13 1.35
N GLY A 101 -2.43 24.23 1.11
CA GLY A 101 -1.42 24.79 2.01
C GLY A 101 -0.19 23.90 2.15
N ILE A 102 0.16 23.12 1.12
CA ILE A 102 1.33 22.24 1.12
C ILE A 102 2.59 23.11 1.02
N ARG A 103 3.43 23.08 2.05
CA ARG A 103 4.67 23.86 2.12
C ARG A 103 5.69 23.14 2.99
N GLN A 104 6.97 23.38 2.73
CA GLN A 104 8.04 22.82 3.55
C GLN A 104 7.85 23.16 5.04
N GLY A 105 8.10 22.18 5.90
CA GLY A 105 7.95 22.27 7.35
C GLY A 105 6.51 22.14 7.85
N ARG A 106 5.50 22.14 6.98
CA ARG A 106 4.12 21.90 7.42
C ARG A 106 3.95 20.44 7.81
N THR A 107 3.25 20.25 8.94
CA THR A 107 2.80 18.95 9.41
C THR A 107 1.29 18.80 9.24
N VAL A 108 0.85 17.58 8.92
CA VAL A 108 -0.55 17.21 8.82
C VAL A 108 -0.75 15.83 9.45
N ARG A 109 -1.85 15.65 10.19
CA ARG A 109 -2.22 14.31 10.67
C ARG A 109 -2.61 13.43 9.50
N GLY A 110 -2.51 12.13 9.67
CA GLY A 110 -2.94 11.18 8.66
C GLY A 110 -2.86 9.74 9.12
N VAL A 111 -3.09 8.85 8.17
CA VAL A 111 -3.03 7.40 8.35
C VAL A 111 -2.12 6.81 7.28
N MET A 112 -1.13 6.04 7.71
CA MET A 112 -0.39 5.14 6.84
C MET A 112 -1.07 3.79 6.82
N ARG A 113 -1.33 3.24 5.63
CA ARG A 113 -2.01 1.95 5.45
C ARG A 113 -1.02 0.98 4.83
N VAL A 114 -0.71 -0.11 5.54
CA VAL A 114 0.22 -1.15 5.07
C VAL A 114 -0.59 -2.36 4.64
N ILE A 115 -0.37 -2.86 3.43
CA ILE A 115 -1.11 -4.01 2.90
C ILE A 115 -0.88 -5.25 3.77
N THR A 116 -1.95 -6.00 4.06
CA THR A 116 -1.91 -7.27 4.81
C THR A 116 -2.40 -8.45 3.98
N ALA A 117 -3.15 -8.21 2.91
CA ALA A 117 -3.56 -9.23 1.95
C ALA A 117 -3.82 -8.61 0.56
N GLY A 118 -3.61 -9.40 -0.49
CA GLY A 118 -3.73 -8.98 -1.89
C GLY A 118 -2.42 -8.49 -2.49
N THR A 119 -2.49 -7.93 -3.70
CA THR A 119 -1.33 -7.49 -4.50
C THR A 119 -1.44 -6.04 -4.98
N CYS A 120 -2.21 -5.21 -4.25
CA CYS A 120 -2.32 -3.78 -4.51
C CYS A 120 -1.07 -3.01 -4.05
N THR A 121 -1.13 -1.67 -4.09
CA THR A 121 -0.09 -0.77 -3.58
C THR A 121 0.30 -1.14 -2.14
N PRO A 122 1.59 -1.46 -1.86
CA PRO A 122 2.00 -1.98 -0.56
C PRO A 122 1.81 -1.02 0.62
N VAL A 123 1.96 0.28 0.38
CA VAL A 123 1.85 1.33 1.40
C VAL A 123 1.08 2.50 0.82
N LEU A 124 0.04 2.94 1.52
CA LEU A 124 -0.76 4.12 1.18
C LEU A 124 -0.66 5.14 2.31
N PHE A 125 -0.84 6.41 1.99
CA PHE A 125 -0.97 7.49 2.96
C PHE A 125 -2.30 8.19 2.72
N LYS A 126 -3.02 8.54 3.80
CA LYS A 126 -4.21 9.38 3.74
C LYS A 126 -3.96 10.57 4.68
N LEU A 127 -3.78 11.75 4.11
CA LEU A 127 -3.47 12.95 4.87
C LEU A 127 -4.75 13.75 5.16
N GLU A 128 -4.97 14.16 6.41
CA GLU A 128 -6.16 14.90 6.80
C GLU A 128 -6.22 16.25 6.08
N GLY A 129 -7.36 16.54 5.47
CA GLY A 129 -7.60 17.82 4.77
C GLY A 129 -6.88 17.96 3.44
N ILE A 130 -6.29 16.90 2.88
CA ILE A 130 -5.70 16.88 1.54
C ILE A 130 -6.38 15.80 0.71
N ASP A 131 -7.00 16.19 -0.41
CA ASP A 131 -7.67 15.26 -1.32
C ASP A 131 -6.82 15.00 -2.57
N GLU A 132 -6.11 13.87 -2.57
CA GLU A 132 -5.27 13.42 -3.70
C GLU A 132 -6.07 13.21 -5.01
N ALA A 133 -7.40 13.06 -4.92
CA ALA A 133 -8.28 12.90 -6.07
C ALA A 133 -8.83 14.24 -6.59
N ASP A 134 -8.46 15.37 -5.98
CA ASP A 134 -8.88 16.69 -6.44
C ASP A 134 -8.07 17.17 -7.65
N LEU A 135 -8.44 16.64 -8.82
CA LEU A 135 -7.75 16.85 -10.09
C LEU A 135 -8.20 18.15 -10.80
N PHE A 136 -8.64 19.18 -10.08
CA PHE A 136 -9.21 20.40 -10.66
C PHE A 136 -8.27 21.15 -11.62
N GLU A 137 -6.95 21.00 -11.47
CA GLU A 137 -5.96 21.58 -12.39
C GLU A 137 -5.71 20.73 -13.64
N LEU A 138 -6.11 19.46 -13.62
CA LEU A 138 -5.94 18.53 -14.75
C LEU A 138 -7.18 18.46 -15.63
N LYS A 139 -8.32 18.92 -15.12
CA LYS A 139 -9.55 19.02 -15.90
C LYS A 139 -9.36 20.15 -16.92
N THR A 140 -9.43 19.81 -18.21
CA THR A 140 -9.56 20.80 -19.28
C THR A 140 -10.86 21.58 -19.07
N PRO A 141 -10.89 22.90 -19.32
CA PRO A 141 -12.13 23.68 -19.36
C PRO A 141 -13.17 23.09 -20.31
#